data_AF-A0A482TU37-F1
#
_entry.id   AF-A0A482TU37-F1
#
_cell.length_a   1.000
_cell.length_b   1.000
_cell.length_c   1.000
_cell.angle_alpha   90.00
_cell.angle_beta   90.00
_cell.angle_gamma   90.00
#
_symmetry.space_group_name_H-M   'P 1'
#
loop_
_entity.id
_entity.type
_entity.pdbx_description
1 polymer ?
#
loop_
_entity_poly.entity_id
_entity_poly.type
_entity_poly.pdbx_seq_one_letter_code
_entity_poly.pdbx_strand_id
1 'polypeptide(L)'
;MNSISPALVAAGFAVTVLALGPVASTEPGRRFGAWFRDIGGAYRLVLVLGFAALVFGTSFAYDISPVTIQTVIFGSVVGLTVHVVSRILSDQLSND
;
A
#
# COMPACT_ATOMS: atom_id res chain seq x y z
N MET A 1 23.82 9.48 11.32
CA MET A 1 22.93 8.44 11.90
C MET A 1 21.59 8.58 11.22
N ASN A 2 21.25 7.64 10.34
CA ASN A 2 20.00 7.68 9.56
C ASN A 2 18.83 7.27 10.46
N SER A 3 18.26 8.24 11.16
CA SER A 3 17.12 8.04 12.06
C SER A 3 15.84 7.79 11.25
N ILE A 4 15.18 6.67 11.53
CA ILE A 4 13.82 6.36 11.05
C ILE A 4 12.89 7.50 11.49
N SER A 5 12.18 8.11 10.54
CA SER A 5 11.23 9.21 10.83
C SER A 5 9.87 8.65 11.24
N PRO A 6 9.42 8.87 12.49
CA PRO A 6 8.10 8.38 12.93
C PRO A 6 6.95 8.93 12.09
N ALA A 7 7.09 10.16 11.57
CA ALA A 7 6.09 10.78 10.71
C ALA A 7 5.96 10.05 9.35
N LEU A 8 7.07 9.58 8.78
CA LEU A 8 7.05 8.81 7.53
C LEU A 8 6.49 7.40 7.73
N VAL A 9 6.76 6.78 8.90
CA VAL A 9 6.13 5.50 9.26
C VAL A 9 4.61 5.68 9.36
N ALA A 10 4.16 6.71 10.07
CA ALA A 10 2.74 7.01 10.24
C ALA A 10 2.05 7.32 8.90
N ALA A 11 2.73 8.04 8.00
CA ALA A 11 2.23 8.30 6.65
C ALA A 11 2.09 7.01 5.82
N GLY A 12 3.12 6.14 5.80
CA GLY A 12 3.04 4.85 5.12
C GLY A 12 1.94 3.95 5.66
N PHE A 13 1.79 3.91 6.99
CA PHE A 13 0.70 3.21 7.68
C PHE A 13 -0.67 3.76 7.26
N ALA A 14 -0.88 5.07 7.35
CA ALA A 14 -2.16 5.70 7.02
C ALA A 14 -2.55 5.49 5.55
N VAL A 15 -1.61 5.67 4.62
CA VAL A 15 -1.85 5.41 3.19
C VAL A 15 -2.25 3.97 2.95
N THR A 16 -1.58 3.01 3.61
CA THR A 16 -1.89 1.59 3.46
C THR A 16 -3.25 1.22 4.02
N VAL A 17 -3.58 1.70 5.23
CA VAL A 17 -4.89 1.47 5.86
C VAL A 17 -6.01 2.11 5.04
N LEU A 18 -5.80 3.33 4.54
CA LEU A 18 -6.77 4.01 3.69
C LEU A 18 -6.98 3.24 2.38
N ALA A 19 -5.90 2.81 1.73
CA ALA A 19 -5.96 2.03 0.50
C ALA A 19 -6.65 0.68 0.67
N LEU A 20 -6.44 -0.02 1.80
CA LEU A 20 -7.04 -1.34 2.07
C LEU A 20 -8.47 -1.28 2.62
N GLY A 21 -8.84 -0.19 3.28
CA GLY A 21 -10.14 -0.04 3.93
C GLY A 21 -11.05 0.95 3.21
N PRO A 22 -11.18 2.20 3.69
CA PRO A 22 -12.18 3.15 3.19
C PRO A 22 -12.05 3.44 1.69
N VAL A 23 -10.83 3.68 1.19
CA VAL A 23 -10.63 4.11 -0.20
C VAL A 23 -10.99 3.00 -1.19
N ALA A 24 -10.62 1.75 -0.90
CA ALA A 24 -11.06 0.59 -1.69
C ALA A 24 -12.59 0.40 -1.67
N SER A 25 -13.25 0.78 -0.57
CA SER A 25 -14.71 0.65 -0.43
C SER A 25 -15.50 1.76 -1.13
N THR A 26 -14.85 2.87 -1.51
CA THR A 26 -15.48 3.95 -2.28
C THR A 26 -15.86 3.50 -3.69
N GLU A 27 -16.85 4.17 -4.30
CA GLU A 27 -17.31 3.86 -5.65
C GLU A 27 -16.19 3.92 -6.71
N PRO A 28 -15.30 4.93 -6.73
CA PRO A 28 -14.14 4.93 -7.61
C PRO A 28 -13.19 3.76 -7.36
N GLY A 29 -12.92 3.43 -6.09
CA GLY A 29 -12.05 2.31 -5.70
C GLY A 29 -12.59 0.96 -6.16
N ARG A 30 -13.91 0.72 -5.98
CA ARG A 30 -14.57 -0.50 -6.45
C ARG A 30 -14.53 -0.61 -7.97
N ARG A 31 -14.78 0.48 -8.69
CA ARG A 31 -14.74 0.52 -10.16
C ARG A 31 -13.34 0.25 -10.69
N PHE A 32 -12.33 0.86 -10.09
CA PHE A 32 -10.92 0.59 -10.42
C PHE A 32 -10.55 -0.87 -10.12
N GLY A 33 -10.91 -1.40 -8.96
CA GLY A 33 -10.63 -2.79 -8.60
C GLY A 33 -11.35 -3.82 -9.48
N ALA A 34 -12.56 -3.52 -9.95
CA ALA A 34 -13.27 -4.34 -10.93
C ALA A 34 -12.58 -4.30 -12.30
N TRP A 35 -12.28 -3.10 -12.80
CA TRP A 35 -11.53 -2.92 -14.05
C TRP A 35 -10.16 -3.60 -14.00
N PHE A 36 -9.37 -3.37 -12.93
CA PHE A 36 -8.06 -3.98 -12.76
C PHE A 36 -8.15 -5.50 -12.73
N ARG A 37 -9.21 -6.06 -12.14
CA ARG A 37 -9.49 -7.51 -12.19
C ARG A 37 -9.96 -8.01 -13.56
N ASP A 38 -10.36 -7.16 -14.48
CA ASP A 38 -10.84 -7.57 -15.80
C ASP A 38 -9.72 -7.67 -16.84
N ILE A 39 -8.70 -6.80 -16.75
CA ILE A 39 -7.64 -6.61 -17.79
C ILE A 39 -6.68 -7.80 -18.00
N GLY A 40 -6.85 -8.94 -17.33
CA GLY A 40 -5.98 -10.11 -17.44
C GLY A 40 -4.65 -9.99 -16.66
N GLY A 41 -4.14 -11.14 -16.18
CA GLY A 41 -3.00 -11.17 -15.25
C GLY A 41 -1.69 -10.58 -15.79
N ALA A 42 -1.40 -10.74 -17.08
CA ALA A 42 -0.19 -10.23 -17.71
C ALA A 42 -0.17 -8.68 -17.74
N TYR A 43 -1.28 -8.04 -18.10
CA TYR A 43 -1.38 -6.57 -18.11
C TYR A 43 -1.31 -5.98 -16.71
N ARG A 44 -1.88 -6.66 -15.70
CA ARG A 44 -1.71 -6.26 -14.30
C ARG A 44 -0.26 -6.26 -13.87
N LEU A 45 0.51 -7.28 -14.27
CA LEU A 45 1.94 -7.35 -13.96
C LEU A 45 2.69 -6.18 -14.60
N VAL A 46 2.41 -5.88 -15.87
CA VAL A 46 3.01 -4.72 -16.57
C VAL A 46 2.66 -3.40 -15.88
N LEU A 47 1.41 -3.21 -15.44
CA LEU A 47 1.00 -2.01 -14.72
C LEU A 47 1.71 -1.85 -13.37
N VAL A 48 1.83 -2.94 -12.60
CA VAL A 48 2.54 -2.92 -11.31
C VAL A 48 4.02 -2.64 -11.50
N LEU A 49 4.67 -3.33 -12.45
CA LEU A 49 6.09 -3.14 -12.73
C LEU A 49 6.37 -1.74 -13.31
N GLY A 50 5.49 -1.23 -14.18
CA GLY A 50 5.61 0.12 -14.74
C GLY A 50 5.46 1.20 -13.68
N PHE A 51 4.48 1.04 -12.78
CA PHE A 51 4.32 1.95 -11.65
C PHE A 51 5.53 1.91 -10.71
N ALA A 52 6.03 0.70 -10.38
CA ALA A 52 7.22 0.54 -9.55
C ALA A 52 8.45 1.20 -10.20
N ALA A 53 8.67 0.99 -11.50
CA ALA A 53 9.76 1.61 -12.25
C ALA A 53 9.66 3.15 -12.24
N LEU A 54 8.45 3.71 -12.33
CA LEU A 54 8.23 5.16 -12.27
C LEU A 54 8.52 5.72 -10.87
N VAL A 55 8.09 5.04 -9.82
CA VAL A 55 8.39 5.42 -8.42
C VAL A 55 9.89 5.32 -8.14
N PHE A 56 10.56 4.25 -8.57
CA PHE A 56 12.01 4.13 -8.43
C PHE A 56 12.74 5.17 -9.27
N GLY A 57 12.34 5.37 -10.52
CA GLY A 57 12.94 6.36 -11.42
C GLY A 57 12.84 7.79 -10.89
N THR A 58 11.68 8.17 -10.35
CA THR A 58 11.50 9.48 -9.68
C THR A 58 12.34 9.58 -8.41
N SER A 59 12.49 8.49 -7.64
CA SER A 59 13.35 8.49 -6.45
C SER A 59 14.82 8.75 -6.78
N PHE A 60 15.32 8.21 -7.89
CA PHE A 60 16.67 8.50 -8.39
C PHE A 60 16.80 9.90 -8.99
N ALA A 61 15.75 10.41 -9.65
CA ALA A 61 15.76 11.73 -10.28
C ALA A 61 15.72 12.89 -9.26
N TYR A 62 15.08 12.68 -8.11
CA TYR A 62 14.88 13.69 -7.07
C TYR A 62 15.73 13.46 -5.80
N ASP A 63 16.72 12.56 -5.86
CA ASP A 63 17.66 12.26 -4.77
C ASP A 63 16.96 11.96 -3.44
N ILE A 64 15.87 11.17 -3.51
CA ILE A 64 15.09 10.81 -2.33
C ILE A 64 15.91 9.86 -1.47
N SER A 65 16.17 10.26 -0.22
CA SER A 65 16.97 9.46 0.72
C SER A 65 16.44 8.02 0.82
N PRO A 66 17.30 6.98 0.69
CA PRO A 66 16.90 5.58 0.82
C PRO A 66 16.22 5.25 2.15
N VAL A 67 16.55 6.02 3.19
CA VAL A 67 15.95 5.92 4.53
C VAL A 67 14.46 6.28 4.49
N THR A 68 14.09 7.30 3.72
CA THR A 68 12.70 7.71 3.52
C THR A 68 11.89 6.57 2.90
N ILE A 69 12.44 5.93 1.86
CA ILE A 69 11.79 4.81 1.16
C ILE A 69 11.62 3.61 2.10
N GLN A 70 12.68 3.22 2.82
CA GLN A 70 12.61 2.11 3.79
C GLN A 70 11.58 2.40 4.88
N THR A 71 11.54 3.62 5.40
CA THR A 71 10.63 4.03 6.47
C THR A 71 9.16 3.94 6.04
N VAL A 72 8.85 4.36 4.80
CA VAL A 72 7.50 4.24 4.23
C VAL A 72 7.13 2.77 4.02
N ILE A 73 8.04 1.94 3.48
CA ILE A 73 7.80 0.51 3.29
C ILE A 73 7.52 -0.18 4.63
N PHE A 74 8.31 0.11 5.67
CA PHE A 74 8.07 -0.41 7.02
C PHE A 74 6.68 -0.01 7.55
N GLY A 75 6.29 1.26 7.41
CA GLY A 75 4.94 1.73 7.77
C GLY A 75 3.84 0.98 7.02
N SER A 76 4.05 0.70 5.73
CA SER A 76 3.09 -0.06 4.92
C SER A 76 2.96 -1.51 5.35
N VAL A 77 4.07 -2.18 5.69
CA VAL A 77 4.04 -3.56 6.20
C VAL A 77 3.27 -3.63 7.52
N VAL A 78 3.50 -2.69 8.44
CA VAL A 78 2.74 -2.60 9.70
C VAL A 78 1.25 -2.40 9.42
N GLY A 79 0.89 -1.52 8.50
CA GLY A 79 -0.50 -1.29 8.09
C GLY A 79 -1.17 -2.55 7.54
N LEU A 80 -0.44 -3.30 6.70
CA LEU A 80 -0.90 -4.57 6.16
C LEU A 80 -1.11 -5.62 7.27
N THR A 81 -0.17 -5.76 8.20
CA THR A 81 -0.28 -6.69 9.33
C THR A 81 -1.50 -6.38 10.20
N VAL A 82 -1.72 -5.11 10.55
CA VAL A 82 -2.89 -4.70 11.33
C VAL A 82 -4.18 -5.00 10.58
N HIS A 83 -4.23 -4.75 9.26
CA HIS A 83 -5.39 -5.06 8.45
C HIS A 83 -5.71 -6.56 8.44
N VAL A 84 -4.71 -7.42 8.23
CA VAL A 84 -4.87 -8.89 8.23
C VAL A 84 -5.35 -9.38 9.60
N VAL A 85 -4.72 -8.93 10.69
CA VAL A 85 -5.10 -9.33 12.05
C VAL A 85 -6.53 -8.88 12.38
N SER A 86 -6.91 -7.64 12.01
CA SER A 86 -8.27 -7.12 12.18
C SER A 86 -9.32 -7.94 11.42
N ARG A 87 -9.00 -8.36 10.18
CA ARG A 87 -9.86 -9.24 9.39
C ARG A 87 -10.05 -10.60 10.05
N ILE A 88 -8.96 -11.23 10.49
CA ILE A 88 -9.02 -12.54 11.18
C ILE A 88 -9.86 -12.43 12.46
N LEU A 89 -9.64 -11.39 13.27
CA LEU A 89 -10.41 -11.17 14.49
C LEU A 89 -11.90 -10.93 14.21
N SER A 90 -12.23 -10.17 13.16
CA SER A 90 -13.62 -9.92 12.75
C SER A 90 -14.32 -11.20 12.28
N ASP A 91 -13.61 -12.06 11.52
CA ASP A 91 -14.15 -13.33 11.05
C ASP A 91 -14.35 -14.33 12.19
N GLN A 92 -13.49 -14.31 13.23
CA GLN A 92 -13.67 -15.12 14.43
C GLN A 92 -14.89 -14.66 15.25
N LEU A 93 -15.05 -13.34 15.47
CA LEU A 93 -16.18 -12.78 16.23
C LEU A 93 -17.53 -12.88 15.51
N SER A 94 -17.55 -13.07 14.19
CA SER A 94 -18.76 -13.24 13.39
C SER A 94 -19.26 -14.68 13.32
N ASN A 95 -18.47 -15.67 13.76
CA ASN A 95 -18.84 -17.09 13.74
C ASN A 95 -19.29 -17.62 15.11
N ASP A 96 -19.29 -16.76 16.14
CA ASP A 96 -19.93 -16.99 17.46
C ASP A 96 -21.32 -16.32 17.52
#